data_AF-A0A558IPI1-F1
#
_entry.id   AF-A0A558IPI1-F1
#
_cell.length_a   1.000
_cell.length_b   1.000
_cell.length_c   1.000
_cell.angle_alpha   90.00
_cell.angle_beta   90.00
_cell.angle_gamma   90.00
#
_symmetry.space_group_name_H-M   'P 1'
#
loop_
_entity.id
_entity.type
_entity.pdbx_description
1 polymer ?
#
loop_
_entity_poly.entity_id
_entity_poly.type
_entity_poly.pdbx_seq_one_letter_code
_entity_poly.pdbx_strand_id
1 'polypeptide(L)'
;MPGPVPKRSDQRRRRNKPEGPAVAKIAGASAVKVPAEDKKWHIAAKRWYRSLKKSGQHVFYEPSDWAYAQLCADLMSAEMNREKPRAVMMSQILSMMDNLLTSEGARRRVRIELIRAEQGQGADTDNVVDLNPEALYG
;
A
#
# COMPACT_ATOMS: atom_id res chain seq x y z
N MET A 1 4.65 -17.56 11.81
CA MET A 1 4.39 -16.28 11.09
C MET A 1 4.28 -16.61 9.61
N PRO A 2 3.20 -16.20 8.91
CA PRO A 2 3.14 -16.35 7.46
C PRO A 2 4.34 -15.63 6.82
N GLY A 3 4.98 -16.26 5.84
CA GLY A 3 6.13 -15.69 5.15
C GLY A 3 5.79 -14.41 4.39
N PRO A 4 6.81 -13.69 3.87
CA PRO A 4 6.61 -12.48 3.10
C PRO A 4 5.62 -12.71 1.95
N VAL A 5 4.72 -11.75 1.73
CA VAL A 5 3.75 -11.77 0.63
C VAL A 5 4.50 -12.03 -0.68
N PRO A 6 4.15 -13.08 -1.46
CA PRO A 6 4.82 -13.37 -2.72
C PRO A 6 4.76 -12.19 -3.69
N LYS A 7 5.86 -11.97 -4.44
CA LYS A 7 5.89 -10.98 -5.53
C LYS A 7 4.75 -11.26 -6.52
N ARG A 8 4.18 -10.21 -7.10
CA ARG A 8 3.14 -10.35 -8.13
C ARG A 8 3.69 -11.15 -9.32
N SER A 9 2.84 -11.97 -9.95
CA SER A 9 3.27 -12.93 -10.98
C SER A 9 3.94 -12.27 -12.20
N ASP A 10 3.51 -11.05 -12.52
CA ASP A 10 4.01 -10.12 -13.55
C ASP A 10 5.37 -9.49 -13.18
N GLN A 11 5.73 -9.47 -11.89
CA GLN A 11 6.98 -8.90 -11.38
C GLN A 11 8.11 -9.93 -11.24
N ARG A 12 7.93 -11.15 -11.76
CA ARG A 12 8.95 -12.21 -11.73
C ARG A 12 9.74 -12.21 -13.05
N ARG A 13 10.93 -11.59 -13.06
CA ARG A 13 11.92 -11.79 -14.15
C ARG A 13 12.35 -13.26 -14.16
N ARG A 14 12.05 -13.99 -15.24
CA ARG A 14 12.30 -15.43 -15.38
C ARG A 14 13.79 -15.73 -15.61
N ARG A 15 14.40 -16.50 -14.71
CA ARG A 15 15.53 -17.39 -15.08
C ARG A 15 15.22 -18.87 -14.83
N ASN A 16 14.30 -19.22 -13.93
CA ASN A 16 13.88 -20.61 -13.69
C ASN A 16 12.34 -20.77 -13.63
N LYS A 17 11.85 -21.91 -14.13
CA LYS A 17 10.44 -22.31 -14.13
C LYS A 17 10.01 -22.60 -12.68
N PRO A 18 8.91 -22.02 -12.17
CA PRO A 18 8.49 -22.26 -10.79
C PRO A 18 7.86 -23.65 -10.65
N GLU A 19 8.37 -24.47 -9.72
CA GLU A 19 7.66 -25.63 -9.19
C GLU A 19 6.61 -25.14 -8.19
N GLY A 20 5.34 -25.36 -8.50
CA GLY A 20 4.19 -24.96 -7.68
C GLY A 20 2.95 -24.66 -8.52
N PRO A 21 1.74 -24.71 -7.94
CA PRO A 21 0.52 -24.37 -8.64
C PRO A 21 0.59 -22.92 -9.17
N ALA A 22 0.07 -22.71 -10.38
CA ALA A 22 0.00 -21.39 -10.98
C ALA A 22 -0.80 -20.44 -10.05
N VAL A 23 -0.31 -19.21 -9.90
CA VAL A 23 -1.05 -18.17 -9.18
C VAL A 23 -2.33 -17.89 -9.96
N ALA A 24 -3.47 -18.14 -9.35
CA ALA A 24 -4.76 -17.77 -9.91
C ALA A 24 -4.87 -16.24 -9.98
N LYS A 25 -5.22 -15.71 -11.15
CA LYS A 25 -5.52 -14.29 -11.33
C LYS A 25 -7.03 -14.12 -11.26
N ILE A 26 -7.49 -13.25 -10.37
CA ILE A 26 -8.90 -12.85 -10.26
C ILE A 26 -8.97 -11.38 -10.66
N ALA A 27 -10.01 -11.00 -11.39
CA ALA A 27 -10.25 -9.62 -11.74
C ALA A 27 -10.48 -8.77 -10.48
N GLY A 28 -9.77 -7.64 -10.38
CA GLY A 28 -10.05 -6.61 -9.38
C GLY A 28 -11.27 -5.78 -9.74
N ALA A 29 -11.56 -4.74 -8.95
CA ALA A 29 -12.61 -3.79 -9.29
C ALA A 29 -12.28 -3.10 -10.64
N SER A 30 -13.29 -2.93 -11.50
CA SER A 30 -13.12 -2.29 -12.82
C SER A 30 -12.72 -0.82 -12.73
N ALA A 31 -13.14 -0.14 -11.65
CA ALA A 31 -12.69 1.20 -11.32
C ALA A 31 -12.69 1.37 -9.79
N VAL A 32 -11.58 1.87 -9.24
CA VAL A 32 -11.46 2.13 -7.81
C VAL A 32 -11.73 3.61 -7.54
N LYS A 33 -12.91 3.90 -6.97
CA LYS A 33 -13.23 5.24 -6.47
C LYS A 33 -12.66 5.43 -5.07
N VAL A 34 -11.62 6.25 -4.97
CA VAL A 34 -11.02 6.61 -3.67
C VAL A 34 -12.03 7.38 -2.81
N PRO A 35 -12.35 6.91 -1.59
CA PRO A 35 -13.26 7.62 -0.71
C PRO A 35 -12.76 9.01 -0.29
N ALA A 36 -13.71 9.90 -0.02
CA ALA A 36 -13.41 11.16 0.64
C ALA A 36 -12.96 10.90 2.09
N GLU A 37 -12.11 11.76 2.61
CA GLU A 37 -11.80 11.76 4.04
C GLU A 37 -12.98 12.30 4.84
N ASP A 38 -13.10 11.86 6.11
CA ASP A 38 -14.07 12.46 7.01
C ASP A 38 -13.57 13.83 7.50
N LYS A 39 -14.45 14.84 7.43
CA LYS A 39 -14.20 16.18 7.96
C LYS A 39 -14.02 16.21 9.48
N LYS A 40 -14.51 15.21 10.22
CA LYS A 40 -14.40 15.10 11.68
C LYS A 40 -13.08 14.46 12.14
N TRP A 41 -12.33 13.83 11.25
CA TRP A 41 -11.07 13.21 11.61
C TRP A 41 -10.05 14.20 12.18
N HIS A 42 -9.23 13.68 13.08
CA HIS A 42 -8.08 14.40 13.62
C HIS A 42 -7.12 14.79 12.48
N ILE A 43 -6.43 15.93 12.63
CA ILE A 43 -5.56 16.49 11.58
C ILE A 43 -4.48 15.49 11.12
N ALA A 44 -3.95 14.69 12.05
CA ALA A 44 -2.94 13.67 11.74
C ALA A 44 -3.51 12.53 10.88
N ALA A 45 -4.73 12.07 11.19
CA ALA A 45 -5.41 11.02 10.43
C ALA A 45 -5.74 11.49 9.01
N LYS A 46 -6.21 12.73 8.85
CA LYS A 46 -6.42 13.35 7.53
C LYS A 46 -5.12 13.41 6.73
N ARG A 47 -4.04 13.91 7.33
CA ARG A 47 -2.72 14.00 6.67
C ARG A 47 -2.22 12.63 6.21
N TRP A 48 -2.38 11.61 7.05
CA TRP A 48 -2.01 10.24 6.71
C TRP A 48 -2.90 9.69 5.59
N TYR A 49 -4.23 9.77 5.70
CA TYR A 49 -5.14 9.26 4.66
C TYR A 49 -4.91 9.93 3.30
N ARG A 50 -4.64 11.25 3.28
CA ARG A 50 -4.27 11.98 2.06
C ARG A 50 -2.93 11.53 1.48
N SER A 51 -1.97 11.11 2.30
CA SER A 51 -0.67 10.65 1.80
C SER A 51 -0.78 9.32 1.06
N LEU A 52 -1.74 8.46 1.43
CA LEU A 52 -2.05 7.23 0.70
C LEU A 52 -2.36 7.53 -0.77
N LYS A 53 -3.17 8.55 -1.04
CA LYS A 53 -3.57 8.97 -2.40
C LYS A 53 -2.40 9.42 -3.27
N LYS A 54 -1.24 9.70 -2.67
CA LYS A 54 -0.01 10.13 -3.35
C LYS A 54 1.05 9.04 -3.40
N SER A 55 0.82 7.91 -2.73
CA SER A 55 1.83 6.87 -2.53
C SER A 55 1.79 5.87 -3.68
N GLY A 56 2.93 5.53 -4.28
CA GLY A 56 2.95 4.68 -5.48
C GLY A 56 2.12 3.39 -5.39
N GLN A 57 2.10 2.72 -4.23
CA GLN A 57 1.36 1.48 -4.04
C GLN A 57 -0.18 1.61 -4.07
N HIS A 58 -0.76 2.81 -3.97
CA HIS A 58 -2.22 2.98 -3.95
C HIS A 58 -2.89 2.54 -5.25
N VAL A 59 -2.14 2.44 -6.34
CA VAL A 59 -2.59 1.93 -7.65
C VAL A 59 -3.08 0.48 -7.59
N PHE A 60 -2.74 -0.20 -6.50
CA PHE A 60 -3.11 -1.58 -6.21
C PHE A 60 -4.19 -1.72 -5.15
N TYR A 61 -4.64 -0.62 -4.56
CA TYR A 61 -5.68 -0.66 -3.54
C TYR A 61 -7.02 -0.95 -4.18
N GLU A 62 -7.70 -1.97 -3.68
CA GLU A 62 -9.08 -2.28 -3.97
C GLU A 62 -10.02 -1.43 -3.10
N PRO A 63 -11.33 -1.39 -3.39
CA PRO A 63 -12.30 -0.72 -2.51
C PRO A 63 -12.22 -1.20 -1.06
N SER A 64 -11.86 -2.48 -0.84
CA SER A 64 -11.64 -3.04 0.49
C SER A 64 -10.43 -2.43 1.21
N ASP A 65 -9.34 -2.14 0.51
CA ASP A 65 -8.16 -1.48 1.09
C ASP A 65 -8.46 -0.04 1.48
N TRP A 66 -9.25 0.65 0.65
CA TRP A 66 -9.72 2.00 0.99
C TRP A 66 -10.67 2.02 2.18
N ALA A 67 -11.59 1.05 2.30
CA ALA A 67 -12.44 0.90 3.47
C ALA A 67 -11.60 0.60 4.73
N TYR A 68 -10.58 -0.26 4.60
CA TYR A 68 -9.63 -0.54 5.66
C TYR A 68 -8.83 0.71 6.08
N ALA A 69 -8.43 1.53 5.12
CA ALA A 69 -7.77 2.81 5.38
C ALA A 69 -8.70 3.81 6.10
N GLN A 70 -10.00 3.85 5.78
CA GLN A 70 -10.96 4.68 6.51
C GLN A 70 -11.10 4.22 7.97
N LEU A 71 -11.24 2.91 8.22
CA LEU A 71 -11.27 2.35 9.57
C LEU A 71 -10.00 2.72 10.35
N CYS A 72 -8.83 2.58 9.74
CA CYS A 72 -7.56 2.98 10.37
C CYS A 72 -7.57 4.48 10.74
N ALA A 73 -8.07 5.35 9.86
CA ALA A 73 -8.17 6.79 10.11
C ALA A 73 -9.19 7.15 11.20
N ASP A 74 -10.30 6.41 11.31
CA ASP A 74 -11.28 6.53 12.40
C ASP A 74 -10.64 6.19 13.74
N LEU A 75 -9.99 5.03 13.83
CA LEU A 75 -9.31 4.56 15.04
C LEU A 75 -8.17 5.50 15.44
N MET A 76 -7.37 5.95 14.47
CA MET A 76 -6.33 6.94 14.69
C MET A 76 -6.90 8.27 15.18
N SER A 77 -8.01 8.74 14.61
CA SER A 77 -8.67 9.97 15.07
C SER A 77 -9.18 9.84 16.50
N ALA A 78 -9.85 8.73 16.82
CA ALA A 78 -10.34 8.47 18.16
C ALA A 78 -9.19 8.44 19.17
N GLU A 79 -8.07 7.80 18.84
CA GLU A 79 -6.93 7.67 19.74
C GLU A 79 -6.16 8.98 19.94
N MET A 80 -6.00 9.78 18.88
CA MET A 80 -5.33 11.10 18.93
C MET A 80 -6.14 12.17 19.67
N ASN A 81 -7.46 12.01 19.75
CA ASN A 81 -8.32 12.92 20.52
C ASN A 81 -8.40 12.58 22.02
N ARG A 82 -7.77 11.50 22.48
CA ARG A 82 -7.73 11.16 23.90
C ARG A 82 -6.74 12.05 24.63
N GLU A 83 -7.05 12.39 25.88
CA GLU A 83 -6.10 13.04 26.79
C GLU A 83 -4.83 12.18 26.98
N LYS A 84 -5.00 10.85 27.05
CA LYS A 84 -3.92 9.87 27.16
C LYS A 84 -4.08 8.76 26.12
N PRO A 85 -3.31 8.80 25.03
CA PRO A 85 -3.25 7.72 24.04
C PRO A 85 -2.77 6.41 24.67
N ARG A 86 -3.39 5.31 24.28
CA ARG A 86 -3.12 3.94 24.72
C ARG A 86 -2.09 3.32 23.79
N ALA A 87 -0.97 2.89 24.36
CA ALA A 87 0.13 2.29 23.61
C ALA A 87 -0.29 1.07 22.78
N VAL A 88 -1.16 0.21 23.32
CA VAL A 88 -1.67 -0.99 22.61
C VAL A 88 -2.47 -0.61 21.37
N MET A 89 -3.36 0.39 21.49
CA MET A 89 -4.13 0.88 20.35
C MET A 89 -3.23 1.49 19.29
N MET A 90 -2.21 2.24 19.72
CA MET A 90 -1.27 2.82 18.77
C MET A 90 -0.45 1.76 18.03
N SER A 91 -0.04 0.70 18.71
CA SER A 91 0.62 -0.43 18.07
C SER A 91 -0.26 -1.11 17.01
N GLN A 92 -1.56 -1.26 17.30
CA GLN A 92 -2.53 -1.79 16.33
C GLN A 92 -2.67 -0.88 15.11
N ILE A 93 -2.84 0.43 15.30
CA ILE A 93 -2.92 1.41 14.22
C ILE A 93 -1.66 1.35 13.33
N LEU A 94 -0.47 1.33 13.93
CA LEU A 94 0.79 1.20 13.19
C LEU A 94 0.84 -0.11 12.37
N SER A 95 0.35 -1.21 12.93
CA SER A 95 0.24 -2.50 12.22
C SER A 95 -0.74 -2.41 11.04
N MET A 96 -1.87 -1.72 11.19
CA MET A 96 -2.82 -1.49 10.11
C MET A 96 -2.21 -0.64 8.99
N MET A 97 -1.46 0.41 9.35
CA MET A 97 -0.73 1.23 8.38
C MET A 97 0.31 0.41 7.61
N ASP A 98 1.03 -0.48 8.29
CA ASP A 98 2.02 -1.35 7.67
C ASP A 98 1.40 -2.38 6.71
N ASN A 99 0.18 -2.87 6.98
CA ASN A 99 -0.55 -3.75 6.05
C ASN A 99 -0.85 -3.06 4.70
N LEU A 100 -0.99 -1.74 4.72
CA LEU A 100 -1.16 -0.90 3.54
C LEU A 100 0.19 -0.47 2.92
N LEU A 101 1.31 -1.01 3.40
CA LEU A 101 2.67 -0.76 2.90
C LEU A 101 3.11 0.72 2.98
N THR A 102 2.60 1.46 3.96
CA THR A 102 2.84 2.91 4.04
C THR A 102 4.26 3.26 4.49
N SER A 103 4.90 2.40 5.28
CA SER A 103 6.30 2.59 5.71
C SER A 103 7.29 1.95 4.73
N GLU A 104 8.51 2.47 4.69
CA GLU A 104 9.60 1.86 3.91
C GLU A 104 9.92 0.45 4.44
N GLY A 105 9.90 0.25 5.76
CA GLY A 105 10.08 -1.06 6.37
C GLY A 105 9.03 -2.07 5.89
N ALA A 106 7.76 -1.68 5.84
CA ALA A 106 6.69 -2.54 5.31
C ALA A 106 6.91 -2.92 3.84
N ARG A 107 7.32 -1.97 3.00
CA ARG A 107 7.66 -2.23 1.59
C ARG A 107 8.85 -3.16 1.45
N ARG A 108 9.95 -2.89 2.16
CA ARG A 108 11.16 -3.74 2.10
C ARG A 108 10.90 -5.16 2.60
N ARG A 109 10.04 -5.36 3.60
CA ARG A 109 9.62 -6.71 4.06
C ARG A 109 8.97 -7.54 2.96
N VAL A 110 8.23 -6.90 2.06
CA VAL A 110 7.64 -7.55 0.87
C VAL A 110 8.49 -7.35 -0.40
N ARG A 111 9.75 -6.91 -0.23
CA ARG A 111 10.73 -6.72 -1.32
C ARG A 111 10.27 -5.72 -2.39
N ILE A 112 9.63 -4.64 -1.96
CA ILE A 112 9.26 -3.48 -2.77
C ILE A 112 10.19 -2.31 -2.41
N GLU A 113 10.75 -1.66 -3.42
CA GLU A 113 11.58 -0.46 -3.31
C GLU A 113 10.98 0.66 -4.17
N LEU A 114 11.10 1.92 -3.72
CA LEU A 114 10.62 3.07 -4.46
C LEU A 114 11.77 3.69 -5.26
N ILE A 115 11.57 3.86 -6.55
CA ILE A 115 12.49 4.57 -7.45
C ILE A 115 11.85 5.92 -7.79
N ARG A 116 12.62 7.01 -7.81
CA ARG A 116 12.13 8.36 -8.17
C ARG A 116 12.60 8.72 -9.57
N ALA A 117 11.68 9.20 -10.40
CA ALA A 117 11.92 9.48 -11.82
C ALA A 117 13.00 10.56 -12.11
N GLU A 118 13.39 11.39 -11.13
CA GLU A 118 14.40 12.44 -11.32
C GLU A 118 15.85 12.01 -11.01
N GLN A 119 16.10 10.75 -10.67
CA GLN A 119 17.47 10.17 -10.63
C GLN A 119 17.75 9.29 -11.87
N GLY A 120 17.03 9.55 -12.96
CA GLY A 120 17.10 8.83 -14.23
C GLY A 120 18.11 9.38 -15.24
N GLN A 121 19.33 9.73 -14.80
CA GLN A 121 20.48 9.75 -15.73
C GLN A 121 21.45 8.66 -15.29
N GLY A 122 21.18 7.42 -15.74
CA GLY A 122 22.21 6.39 -15.84
C GLY A 122 22.17 5.19 -14.89
N ALA A 123 21.03 4.85 -14.26
CA ALA A 123 20.95 3.64 -13.42
C ALA A 123 19.76 2.75 -13.77
N ASP A 124 20.08 1.57 -14.31
CA ASP A 124 19.30 0.33 -14.38
C ASP A 124 17.76 0.48 -14.27
N THR A 125 17.14 1.07 -15.30
CA THR A 125 15.68 1.24 -15.43
C THR A 125 14.94 -0.07 -15.77
N ASP A 126 15.68 -1.17 -15.86
CA ASP A 126 15.24 -2.48 -16.35
C ASP A 126 14.12 -3.10 -15.50
N ASN A 127 13.90 -2.63 -14.27
CA ASN A 127 12.85 -3.12 -13.35
C ASN A 127 11.93 -2.04 -12.81
N VAL A 128 11.93 -0.84 -13.41
CA VAL A 128 10.97 0.19 -13.03
C VAL A 128 9.61 -0.19 -13.63
N VAL A 129 8.71 -0.71 -12.79
CA VAL A 129 7.30 -0.84 -13.18
C VAL A 129 6.69 0.55 -13.04
N ASP A 130 6.47 1.22 -14.15
CA ASP A 130 5.66 2.44 -14.16
C ASP A 130 4.27 2.07 -13.64
N LEU A 131 3.94 2.61 -12.46
CA LEU A 131 2.71 2.32 -11.73
C LEU A 131 1.49 3.02 -12.36
N ASN A 132 1.53 3.34 -13.66
CA ASN A 132 0.36 3.90 -14.35
C ASN A 132 -0.70 2.79 -14.49
N PRO A 133 -1.94 3.00 -14.01
CA PRO A 133 -3.03 2.03 -14.19
C PRO A 133 -3.20 1.57 -15.65
N GLU A 134 -3.00 2.45 -16.64
CA GLU A 134 -3.10 2.09 -18.07
C GLU A 134 -2.01 1.10 -18.53
N ALA A 135 -0.84 1.08 -17.88
CA ALA A 135 0.25 0.16 -18.22
C ALA A 135 0.07 -1.24 -17.60
N LEU A 136 -0.80 -1.37 -16.60
CA LEU A 136 -1.04 -2.62 -15.86
C LEU A 136 -2.29 -3.37 -16.32
N TYR A 137 -3.23 -2.68 -16.98
CA TYR A 137 -4.51 -3.21 -17.43
C TYR A 137 -4.76 -3.08 -18.94
N GLY A 138 -3.69 -2.93 -19.73
CA GLY A 138 -3.76 -3.02 -21.20
C GLY A 138 -4.47 -4.28 -21.67
#